data_AF-A0A6G1SZG2-F1
#
_entry.id   AF-A0A6G1SZG2-F1
#
_cell.length_a   1.000
_cell.length_b   1.000
_cell.length_c   1.000
_cell.angle_alpha   90.00
_cell.angle_beta   90.00
_cell.angle_gamma   90.00
#
_symmetry.space_group_name_H-M   'P 1'
#
loop_
_entity.id
_entity.type
_entity.pdbx_description
1 polymer ?
#
loop_
_entity_poly.entity_id
_entity_poly.type
_entity_poly.pdbx_seq_one_letter_code
_entity_poly.pdbx_strand_id
1 'polypeptide(L)'
;MEHEAARTLLAGWIAGAAAGLAVTAVAMVVVIRGPAWWGRARVGHLSPPIIGIIVVNVMMFAWTLLGLLLGALYLAAGPSVFRAGVAAAVGGALVIAWVVRGRLTWPMGATAGVALLAFAGLLPLLAG
;
A
#
# COMPACT_ATOMS: atom_id res chain seq x y z
N MET A 1 -10.70 7.13 25.95
CA MET A 1 -9.62 6.23 25.49
C MET A 1 -10.14 5.18 24.52
N GLU A 2 -11.15 4.38 24.85
CA GLU A 2 -11.66 3.33 23.93
C GLU A 2 -12.22 3.88 22.60
N HIS A 3 -13.01 4.97 22.65
CA HIS A 3 -13.54 5.60 21.43
C HIS A 3 -12.45 6.17 20.51
N GLU A 4 -11.37 6.69 21.10
CA GLU A 4 -10.24 7.25 20.35
C GLU A 4 -9.44 6.13 19.68
N ALA A 5 -9.19 5.04 20.40
CA ALA A 5 -8.54 3.86 19.83
C ALA A 5 -9.36 3.25 18.68
N ALA A 6 -10.68 3.08 18.86
CA ALA A 6 -11.56 2.59 17.81
C ALA A 6 -11.57 3.50 16.57
N ARG A 7 -11.62 4.82 16.77
CA ARG A 7 -11.56 5.81 15.68
C ARG A 7 -10.26 5.69 14.89
N THR A 8 -9.12 5.60 15.57
CA THR A 8 -7.83 5.52 14.88
C THR A 8 -7.62 4.20 14.17
N LEU A 9 -8.09 3.08 14.75
CA LEU A 9 -8.08 1.79 14.06
C LEU A 9 -8.96 1.80 12.81
N LEU A 10 -10.16 2.41 12.91
CA LEU A 10 -11.04 2.59 11.76
C LEU A 10 -10.40 3.49 10.69
N ALA A 11 -9.75 4.60 11.10
CA ALA A 11 -8.99 5.47 10.20
C ALA A 11 -7.87 4.71 9.48
N GLY A 12 -7.13 3.87 10.22
CA GLY A 12 -6.11 2.98 9.68
C GLY A 12 -6.68 1.98 8.67
N TRP A 13 -7.81 1.35 8.98
CA TRP A 13 -8.51 0.45 8.08
C TRP A 13 -8.96 1.14 6.78
N ILE A 14 -9.58 2.32 6.88
CA ILE A 14 -10.03 3.11 5.72
C ILE A 14 -8.83 3.51 4.86
N ALA A 15 -7.76 4.04 5.47
CA ALA A 15 -6.54 4.42 4.76
C ALA A 15 -5.88 3.22 4.07
N GLY A 16 -5.83 2.07 4.75
CA GLY A 16 -5.33 0.81 4.19
C GLY A 16 -6.15 0.32 3.01
N ALA A 17 -7.48 0.32 3.12
CA ALA A 17 -8.37 -0.06 2.02
C ALA A 17 -8.22 0.88 0.82
N ALA A 18 -8.16 2.19 1.05
CA ALA A 18 -7.95 3.19 0.01
C ALA A 18 -6.60 3.01 -0.70
N ALA A 19 -5.52 2.76 0.05
CA ALA A 19 -4.21 2.44 -0.50
C ALA A 19 -4.27 1.14 -1.33
N GLY A 20 -4.91 0.09 -0.82
CA GLY A 20 -5.07 -1.19 -1.52
C GLY A 20 -5.77 -1.03 -2.87
N LEU A 21 -6.86 -0.26 -2.92
CA LEU A 21 -7.59 0.02 -4.16
C LEU A 21 -6.74 0.83 -5.15
N ALA A 22 -6.07 1.88 -4.69
CA ALA A 22 -5.23 2.71 -5.53
C ALA A 22 -4.02 1.94 -6.10
N VAL A 23 -3.36 1.13 -5.28
CA VAL A 23 -2.26 0.26 -5.74
C VAL A 23 -2.77 -0.82 -6.69
N THR A 24 -4.00 -1.31 -6.49
CA THR A 24 -4.66 -2.24 -7.43
C THR A 24 -4.85 -1.60 -8.80
N ALA A 25 -5.32 -0.35 -8.83
CA ALA A 25 -5.43 0.40 -10.09
C ALA A 25 -4.07 0.58 -10.78
N VAL A 26 -3.01 0.91 -10.02
CA VAL A 26 -1.64 0.98 -10.55
C VAL A 26 -1.21 -0.37 -11.13
N ALA A 27 -1.44 -1.47 -10.42
CA ALA A 27 -1.11 -2.82 -10.88
C ALA A 27 -1.86 -3.18 -12.16
N MET A 28 -3.16 -2.86 -12.25
CA MET A 28 -3.96 -3.06 -13.47
C MET A 28 -3.40 -2.27 -14.65
N VAL A 29 -3.01 -1.01 -14.46
CA VAL A 29 -2.38 -0.19 -15.51
C VAL A 29 -1.07 -0.83 -15.98
N VAL A 30 -0.24 -1.32 -15.07
CA VAL A 30 1.01 -2.01 -15.41
C VAL A 30 0.75 -3.28 -16.21
N VAL A 31 -0.24 -4.07 -15.81
CA VAL A 31 -0.63 -5.32 -16.49
C VAL A 31 -1.17 -5.04 -17.89
N ILE A 32 -2.08 -4.08 -18.04
CA ILE A 32 -2.68 -3.71 -19.34
C ILE A 32 -1.60 -3.19 -20.30
N ARG A 33 -0.64 -2.40 -19.82
CA ARG A 33 0.45 -1.86 -20.63
C ARG A 33 1.60 -2.84 -20.86
N GLY A 34 1.60 -4.00 -20.21
CA GLY A 34 2.67 -5.00 -20.29
C GLY A 34 2.27 -6.19 -21.16
N PRO A 35 2.60 -6.21 -22.47
CA PRO A 35 2.26 -7.34 -23.36
C PRO A 35 2.87 -8.67 -22.87
N ALA A 36 3.97 -8.60 -22.14
CA ALA A 36 4.65 -9.76 -21.58
C ALA A 36 3.92 -10.42 -20.39
N TRP A 37 2.89 -9.80 -19.81
CA TRP A 37 2.06 -10.42 -18.76
C TRP A 37 1.16 -11.51 -19.35
N TRP A 38 0.51 -11.22 -20.47
CA TRP A 38 -0.37 -12.16 -21.15
C TRP A 38 0.35 -13.44 -21.61
N GLY A 39 1.64 -13.33 -21.95
CA GLY A 39 2.49 -14.48 -22.31
C GLY A 39 3.07 -15.26 -21.13
N ARG A 40 3.23 -14.63 -19.95
CA ARG A 40 3.91 -15.23 -18.77
C ARG A 40 3.00 -15.59 -17.61
N ALA A 41 1.74 -15.17 -17.61
CA ALA A 41 0.79 -15.37 -16.53
C ALA A 41 0.21 -16.80 -16.43
N ARG A 42 0.74 -17.78 -17.17
CA ARG A 42 0.38 -19.19 -16.98
C ARG A 42 1.30 -19.81 -15.94
N VAL A 43 0.82 -19.95 -14.71
CA VAL A 43 1.49 -20.71 -13.65
C VAL A 43 0.79 -22.06 -13.52
N GLY A 44 1.41 -23.11 -14.05
CA GLY A 44 0.81 -24.45 -14.11
C GLY A 44 -0.51 -24.47 -14.88
N HIS A 45 -1.58 -24.96 -14.24
CA HIS A 45 -2.93 -25.08 -14.81
C HIS A 45 -3.86 -23.89 -14.52
N LEU A 46 -3.39 -22.87 -13.79
CA LEU A 46 -4.22 -21.74 -13.43
C LEU A 46 -4.38 -20.78 -14.61
N SER A 47 -5.63 -20.38 -14.86
CA SER A 47 -5.92 -19.37 -15.87
C SER A 47 -5.45 -17.99 -15.39
N PRO A 48 -4.93 -17.12 -16.26
CA PRO A 48 -4.50 -15.77 -15.91
C PRO A 48 -5.53 -14.92 -15.12
N PRO A 49 -6.85 -15.03 -15.39
CA PRO A 49 -7.86 -14.33 -14.59
C PRO A 49 -7.86 -14.73 -13.11
N ILE A 50 -7.71 -16.03 -12.81
CA ILE A 50 -7.69 -16.53 -11.42
C ILE A 50 -6.48 -15.97 -10.67
N ILE A 51 -5.32 -15.95 -11.31
CA ILE A 51 -4.10 -15.38 -10.72
C ILE A 51 -4.29 -13.88 -10.44
N GLY A 52 -4.94 -13.15 -11.35
CA GLY A 52 -5.29 -11.74 -11.12
C GLY A 52 -6.17 -11.56 -9.89
N ILE A 53 -7.24 -12.35 -9.75
CA ILE A 53 -8.14 -12.29 -8.59
C ILE A 53 -7.37 -12.57 -7.29
N ILE A 54 -6.53 -13.60 -7.26
CA ILE A 54 -5.73 -13.94 -6.08
C ILE A 54 -4.81 -12.78 -5.70
N VAL A 55 -4.07 -12.23 -6.66
CA VAL A 55 -3.13 -11.12 -6.42
C VAL A 55 -3.86 -9.89 -5.88
N VAL A 56 -4.99 -9.50 -6.48
CA VAL A 56 -5.78 -8.36 -6.02
C VAL A 56 -6.29 -8.56 -4.60
N ASN A 57 -6.84 -9.73 -4.28
CA ASN A 57 -7.37 -10.02 -2.94
C ASN A 57 -6.26 -10.04 -1.88
N VAL A 58 -5.14 -10.72 -2.17
CA VAL A 58 -3.97 -10.75 -1.26
C VAL A 58 -3.44 -9.34 -1.04
N MET A 59 -3.36 -8.52 -2.10
CA MET A 59 -2.88 -7.16 -1.99
C MET A 59 -3.84 -6.27 -1.19
N MET A 60 -5.15 -6.36 -1.45
CA MET A 60 -6.17 -5.67 -0.67
C MET A 60 -6.11 -6.04 0.81
N PHE A 61 -6.04 -7.34 1.11
CA PHE A 61 -5.91 -7.83 2.48
C PHE A 61 -4.64 -7.31 3.15
N ALA A 62 -3.49 -7.39 2.46
CA ALA A 62 -2.21 -6.92 2.98
C ALA A 62 -2.21 -5.42 3.30
N TRP A 63 -2.71 -4.57 2.39
CA TRP A 63 -2.79 -3.13 2.63
C TRP A 63 -3.77 -2.76 3.74
N THR A 64 -4.88 -3.49 3.84
CA THR A 64 -5.89 -3.26 4.89
C THR A 64 -5.34 -3.64 6.26
N LEU A 65 -4.67 -4.80 6.36
CA LEU A 65 -3.99 -5.24 7.58
C LEU A 65 -2.87 -4.28 7.97
N LEU A 66 -2.06 -3.84 7.00
CA LEU A 66 -1.04 -2.82 7.23
C LEU A 66 -1.66 -1.52 7.75
N GLY A 67 -2.79 -1.10 7.20
CA GLY A 67 -3.53 0.07 7.67
C GLY A 67 -3.97 -0.03 9.13
N LEU A 68 -4.47 -1.18 9.56
CA LEU A 68 -4.81 -1.43 10.97
C LEU A 68 -3.58 -1.33 11.88
N LEU A 69 -2.48 -1.97 11.49
CA LEU A 69 -1.21 -1.91 12.25
C LEU A 69 -0.68 -0.48 12.34
N LEU A 70 -0.74 0.27 11.23
CA LEU A 70 -0.33 1.67 11.19
C LEU A 70 -1.26 2.57 12.01
N GLY A 71 -2.56 2.27 12.08
CA GLY A 71 -3.48 2.94 12.99
C GLY A 71 -3.09 2.73 14.46
N ALA A 72 -2.76 1.49 14.85
CA ALA A 72 -2.27 1.19 16.18
C ALA A 72 -0.93 1.90 16.49
N LEU A 73 -0.01 1.94 15.52
CA LEU A 73 1.26 2.64 15.65
C LEU A 73 1.09 4.16 15.76
N TYR A 74 0.11 4.74 15.07
CA TYR A 74 -0.20 6.17 15.18
C TYR A 74 -0.63 6.55 16.61
N LEU A 75 -1.48 5.73 17.24
CA LEU A 75 -1.87 5.91 18.65
C LEU A 75 -0.67 5.89 19.59
N ALA A 76 0.28 4.97 19.36
CA ALA A 76 1.42 4.77 20.24
C ALA A 76 2.52 5.83 20.06
N ALA A 77 2.83 6.21 18.82
CA ALA A 77 3.95 7.11 18.51
C ALA A 77 3.58 8.60 18.51
N GLY A 78 2.30 8.91 18.32
CA GLY A 78 1.81 10.27 18.13
C GLY A 78 2.07 10.83 16.72
N PRO A 79 1.42 11.96 16.37
CA PRO A 79 1.23 12.36 14.96
C PRO A 79 2.53 12.73 14.22
N SER A 80 3.43 13.47 14.87
CA SER A 80 4.66 13.98 14.24
C SER A 80 5.66 12.85 13.98
N VAL A 81 5.91 12.02 15.00
CA VAL A 81 6.82 10.87 14.92
C VAL A 81 6.31 9.85 13.91
N PHE A 82 5.00 9.58 13.91
CA PHE A 82 4.39 8.66 12.96
C PHE A 82 4.55 9.14 11.50
N ARG A 83 4.23 10.41 11.21
CA ARG A 83 4.37 10.95 9.84
C ARG A 83 5.82 10.89 9.35
N ALA A 84 6.77 11.26 10.21
CA ALA A 84 8.20 11.16 9.90
C ALA A 84 8.62 9.71 9.68
N GLY A 85 8.14 8.78 10.52
CA GLY A 85 8.41 7.35 10.40
C GLY A 85 7.89 6.76 9.09
N VAL A 86 6.65 7.09 8.69
CA VAL A 86 6.08 6.66 7.40
C VAL A 86 6.90 7.23 6.24
N ALA A 87 7.24 8.52 6.27
CA ALA A 87 8.05 9.14 5.23
C ALA A 87 9.44 8.49 5.12
N ALA A 88 10.09 8.23 6.25
CA ALA A 88 11.38 7.55 6.30
C ALA A 88 11.29 6.11 5.79
N ALA A 89 10.25 5.36 6.16
CA ALA A 89 10.06 3.99 5.71
C ALA A 89 9.82 3.91 4.19
N VAL A 90 8.97 4.79 3.64
CA VAL A 90 8.72 4.85 2.20
C VAL A 90 9.97 5.31 1.45
N GLY A 91 10.66 6.34 1.95
CA GLY A 91 11.92 6.82 1.38
C GLY A 91 13.00 5.74 1.38
N GLY A 92 13.18 5.04 2.50
CA GLY A 92 14.09 3.91 2.62
C GLY A 92 13.75 2.77 1.66
N ALA A 93 12.46 2.43 1.53
CA ALA A 93 12.01 1.41 0.57
C ALA A 93 12.33 1.80 -0.89
N LEU A 94 12.18 3.08 -1.26
CA LEU A 94 12.57 3.58 -2.58
C LEU A 94 14.09 3.52 -2.78
N VAL A 95 14.89 3.90 -1.77
CA VAL A 95 16.36 3.80 -1.85
C VAL A 95 16.78 2.34 -2.04
N ILE A 96 16.23 1.41 -1.26
CA ILE A 96 16.51 -0.02 -1.39
C ILE A 96 16.11 -0.51 -2.80
N ALA A 97 14.92 -0.14 -3.27
CA ALA A 97 14.46 -0.51 -4.61
C ALA A 97 15.39 0.02 -5.71
N TRP A 98 15.88 1.25 -5.56
CA TRP A 98 16.84 1.85 -6.47
C TRP A 98 18.19 1.12 -6.45
N VAL A 99 18.74 0.83 -5.26
CA VAL A 99 20.01 0.10 -5.11
C VAL A 99 19.92 -1.31 -5.70
N VAL A 100 18.83 -2.04 -5.43
CA VAL A 100 18.65 -3.43 -5.89
C VAL A 100 18.38 -3.50 -7.39
N ARG A 101 17.62 -2.57 -7.97
CA ARG A 101 17.22 -2.63 -9.39
C ARG A 101 18.02 -1.71 -10.32
N GLY A 102 18.86 -0.83 -9.77
CA GLY A 102 19.59 0.22 -10.49
C GLY A 102 18.72 1.32 -11.10
N ARG A 103 17.39 1.26 -10.93
CA ARG A 103 16.43 2.22 -11.50
C ARG A 103 15.12 2.24 -10.72
N LEU A 104 14.52 3.41 -10.63
CA LEU A 104 13.15 3.57 -10.15
C LEU A 104 12.20 3.59 -11.35
N THR A 105 11.15 2.77 -11.29
CA THR A 105 10.11 2.74 -12.31
C THR A 105 8.91 3.56 -11.84
N TRP A 106 8.11 4.06 -12.78
CA TRP A 106 6.92 4.84 -12.44
C TRP A 106 5.95 4.13 -11.47
N PRO A 107 5.72 2.79 -11.53
CA PRO A 107 4.82 2.13 -10.58
C PRO A 107 5.35 2.19 -9.15
N MET A 108 6.67 2.11 -8.96
CA MET A 108 7.29 2.23 -7.63
C MET A 108 7.02 3.61 -7.04
N GLY A 109 7.23 4.66 -7.85
CA GLY A 109 6.94 6.03 -7.44
C GLY A 109 5.45 6.25 -7.15
N ALA A 110 4.56 5.70 -7.98
CA ALA A 110 3.11 5.78 -7.78
C ALA A 110 2.68 5.08 -6.49
N THR A 111 3.15 3.85 -6.23
CA THR A 111 2.85 3.11 -4.98
C THR A 111 3.39 3.82 -3.76
N ALA A 112 4.61 4.37 -3.82
CA ALA A 112 5.17 5.18 -2.74
C ALA A 112 4.34 6.45 -2.48
N GLY A 113 3.92 7.15 -3.53
CA GLY A 113 3.05 8.31 -3.42
C GLY A 113 1.70 7.95 -2.78
N VAL A 114 1.07 6.85 -3.20
CA VAL A 114 -0.16 6.34 -2.60
C VAL A 114 0.03 6.03 -1.12
N ALA A 115 1.12 5.35 -0.74
CA ALA A 115 1.41 5.04 0.66
C ALA A 115 1.60 6.31 1.51
N LEU A 116 2.33 7.31 1.01
CA LEU A 116 2.51 8.59 1.69
C LEU A 116 1.17 9.32 1.86
N LEU A 117 0.37 9.42 0.80
CA LEU A 117 -0.93 10.09 0.85
C LEU A 117 -1.88 9.38 1.81
N ALA A 118 -1.95 8.05 1.76
CA ALA A 118 -2.83 7.27 2.62
C ALA A 118 -2.40 7.31 4.09
N PHE A 119 -1.12 7.08 4.39
CA PHE A 119 -0.69 6.89 5.77
C PHE A 119 -0.10 8.15 6.40
N ALA A 120 0.65 8.99 5.70
CA ALA A 120 1.16 10.24 6.27
C ALA A 120 0.14 11.40 6.15
N GLY A 121 -0.82 11.31 5.23
CA GLY A 121 -1.87 12.30 5.01
C GLY A 121 -3.23 11.89 5.59
N LEU A 122 -3.89 10.94 4.93
CA LEU A 122 -5.30 10.58 5.19
C LEU A 122 -5.51 9.98 6.58
N LEU A 123 -4.68 9.02 7.02
CA LEU A 123 -4.83 8.41 8.34
C LEU A 123 -4.77 9.45 9.47
N PRO A 124 -3.76 10.33 9.58
CA PRO A 124 -3.74 11.39 10.59
C PRO A 124 -4.94 12.34 10.51
N LEU A 125 -5.42 12.63 9.29
CA LEU A 125 -6.57 13.51 9.08
C LEU A 125 -7.88 12.89 9.55
N LEU A 126 -8.04 11.57 9.43
CA LEU A 126 -9.21 10.83 9.92
C LEU A 126 -9.11 10.51 11.41
N ALA A 127 -7.89 10.39 11.96
CA ALA A 127 -7.63 9.98 13.33
C ALA A 127 -7.56 11.14 14.33
N GLY A 128 -7.21 12.35 13.89
CA GLY A 128 -7.20 13.58 14.71
C GLY A 128 -8.62 14.14 14.88
#